data_AF-A0A7Y1TMN1-F1
#
_entry.id   AF-A0A7Y1TMN1-F1
#
_cell.length_a   1.000
_cell.length_b   1.000
_cell.length_c   1.000
_cell.angle_alpha   90.00
_cell.angle_beta   90.00
_cell.angle_gamma   90.00
#
_symmetry.space_group_name_H-M   'P 1'
#
loop_
_entity.id
_entity.type
_entity.pdbx_description
1 polymer ?
#
loop_
_entity_poly.entity_id
_entity_poly.type
_entity_poly.pdbx_seq_one_letter_code
_entity_poly.pdbx_strand_id
1 'polypeptide(L)'
;LAVDSLAKGYSFSKTFRLLHTVYDLNKEKAFYITMRAHRGGGFTKDYLYLSGLKKVYDYYHAGNDLSILLTGKVALEYVDQIEALIEKGYAVPPKHQSTTFKENNNTNKTVDFILKSLK
;
A
#
# COMPACT_ATOMS: atom_id res chain seq x y z
N LEU A 1 19.64 15.78 0.42
CA LEU A 1 20.02 16.33 -0.90
C LEU A 1 18.91 16.17 -1.95
N ALA A 2 18.60 14.97 -2.46
CA ALA A 2 17.59 14.82 -3.51
C ALA A 2 16.15 15.17 -3.11
N VAL A 3 15.75 14.87 -1.87
CA VAL A 3 14.44 15.27 -1.33
C VAL A 3 14.38 16.79 -1.14
N ASP A 4 15.45 17.39 -0.62
CA ASP A 4 15.57 18.84 -0.44
C ASP A 4 15.55 19.60 -1.78
N SER A 5 16.23 19.08 -2.82
CA SER A 5 16.18 19.69 -4.15
C SER A 5 14.78 19.62 -4.76
N LEU A 6 14.06 18.50 -4.58
CA LEU A 6 12.66 18.39 -4.97
C LEU A 6 11.78 19.40 -4.20
N ALA A 7 11.95 19.52 -2.88
CA ALA A 7 11.21 20.48 -2.05
C ALA A 7 11.47 21.93 -2.48
N LYS A 8 12.67 22.23 -3.00
CA LYS A 8 13.04 23.51 -3.62
C LYS A 8 12.54 23.67 -5.07
N GLY A 9 11.70 22.76 -5.56
CA GLY A 9 11.10 22.82 -6.91
C GLY A 9 12.06 22.47 -8.05
N TYR A 10 13.18 21.80 -7.77
CA TYR A 10 14.08 21.39 -8.85
C TYR A 10 13.40 20.37 -9.73
N SER A 11 13.64 20.39 -11.04
CA SER A 11 13.23 19.31 -11.94
C SER A 11 14.02 18.03 -11.67
N PHE A 12 13.54 16.90 -12.21
CA PHE A 12 14.27 15.63 -12.19
C PHE A 12 15.71 15.81 -12.70
N SER A 13 15.87 16.42 -13.89
CA SER A 13 17.17 16.58 -14.53
C SER A 13 18.12 17.46 -13.72
N LYS A 14 17.59 18.50 -13.04
CA LYS A 14 18.39 19.37 -12.17
C LYS A 14 18.85 18.64 -10.91
N THR A 15 17.98 17.83 -10.30
CA THR A 15 18.35 16.97 -9.16
C THR A 15 19.38 15.91 -9.56
N PHE A 16 19.22 15.29 -10.73
CA PHE A 16 20.16 14.31 -11.26
C PHE A 16 21.56 14.91 -11.47
N ARG A 17 21.65 16.08 -12.14
CA ARG A 17 22.93 16.77 -12.35
C ARG A 17 23.57 17.20 -11.04
N LEU A 18 22.79 17.65 -10.06
CA LEU A 18 23.32 17.94 -8.73
C LEU A 18 24.03 16.71 -8.15
N LEU A 19 23.38 15.54 -8.15
CA LEU A 19 23.99 14.33 -7.62
C LEU A 19 25.20 13.85 -8.44
N HIS A 20 25.07 13.80 -9.77
CA HIS A 20 26.10 13.23 -10.63
C HIS A 20 27.31 14.15 -10.82
N THR A 21 27.09 15.45 -11.02
CA THR A 21 28.13 16.39 -11.43
C THR A 21 28.71 17.18 -10.25
N VAL A 22 27.90 17.54 -9.25
CA VAL A 22 28.38 18.32 -8.09
C VAL A 22 28.89 17.41 -6.98
N TYR A 23 28.22 16.28 -6.76
CA TYR A 23 28.58 15.32 -5.71
C TYR A 23 29.29 14.06 -6.25
N ASP A 24 29.60 14.02 -7.54
CA ASP A 24 30.36 12.93 -8.20
C ASP A 24 29.78 11.52 -7.97
N LEU A 25 28.46 11.40 -7.77
CA LEU A 25 27.82 10.08 -7.72
C LEU A 25 27.88 9.47 -9.12
N ASN A 26 28.15 8.17 -9.20
CA ASN A 26 28.04 7.46 -10.48
C ASN A 26 26.63 7.60 -11.07
N LYS A 27 26.55 7.52 -12.40
CA LYS A 27 25.34 7.79 -13.19
C LYS A 27 24.14 6.97 -12.72
N GLU A 28 24.33 5.68 -12.47
CA GLU A 28 23.25 4.77 -12.06
C GLU A 28 22.70 5.15 -10.68
N LYS A 29 23.57 5.33 -9.68
CA LYS A 29 23.15 5.72 -8.33
C LYS A 29 22.47 7.10 -8.34
N ALA A 30 23.04 8.07 -9.04
CA ALA A 30 22.45 9.40 -9.18
C ALA A 30 21.05 9.34 -9.82
N PHE A 31 20.87 8.52 -10.85
CA PHE A 31 19.58 8.32 -11.50
C PHE A 31 18.55 7.66 -10.56
N TYR A 32 18.91 6.55 -9.90
CA TYR A 32 18.00 5.84 -8.99
C TYR A 32 17.55 6.71 -7.81
N ILE A 33 18.47 7.47 -7.19
CA ILE A 33 18.13 8.36 -6.08
C ILE A 33 17.19 9.49 -6.56
N THR A 34 17.51 10.12 -7.70
CA THR A 34 16.66 11.15 -8.30
C THR A 34 15.26 10.62 -8.59
N MET A 35 15.18 9.43 -9.19
CA MET A 35 13.93 8.76 -9.50
C MET A 35 13.11 8.45 -8.25
N ARG A 36 13.73 7.95 -7.19
CA ARG A 36 13.01 7.70 -5.93
C ARG A 36 12.54 8.99 -5.25
N ALA A 37 13.29 10.09 -5.32
CA ALA A 37 12.82 11.36 -4.79
C ALA A 37 11.62 11.89 -5.59
N HIS A 38 11.73 11.92 -6.93
CA HIS A 38 10.73 12.54 -7.81
C HIS A 38 9.49 11.70 -8.08
N ARG A 39 9.63 10.37 -8.15
CA ARG A 39 8.52 9.43 -8.38
C ARG A 39 8.08 8.69 -7.13
N GLY A 40 8.88 8.73 -6.07
CA GLY A 40 8.52 8.15 -4.78
C GLY A 40 7.72 9.10 -3.89
N GLY A 41 7.26 10.24 -4.42
CA GLY A 41 6.32 11.12 -3.72
C GLY A 41 5.05 10.37 -3.31
N GLY A 42 4.49 10.74 -2.17
CA GLY A 42 3.36 10.05 -1.53
C GLY A 42 2.17 9.87 -2.45
N PHE A 43 1.72 10.91 -3.16
CA PHE A 43 0.40 10.92 -3.80
C PHE A 43 0.06 9.73 -4.71
N THR A 44 0.98 9.25 -5.56
CA THR A 44 0.69 8.08 -6.41
C THR A 44 0.58 6.79 -5.60
N LYS A 45 1.42 6.65 -4.57
CA LYS A 45 1.35 5.50 -3.65
C LYS A 45 0.16 5.62 -2.72
N ASP A 46 -0.12 6.80 -2.21
CA ASP A 46 -1.25 7.09 -1.34
C ASP A 46 -2.55 6.78 -2.08
N TYR A 47 -2.67 7.15 -3.36
CA TYR A 47 -3.80 6.74 -4.19
C TYR A 47 -3.94 5.21 -4.29
N LEU A 48 -2.84 4.49 -4.53
CA LEU A 48 -2.84 3.03 -4.59
C LEU A 48 -3.21 2.39 -3.23
N TYR A 49 -2.69 2.91 -2.12
CA TYR A 49 -2.97 2.40 -0.79
C TYR A 49 -4.41 2.71 -0.35
N LEU A 50 -4.91 3.92 -0.61
CA LEU A 50 -6.26 4.33 -0.26
C LEU A 50 -7.32 3.57 -1.06
N SER A 51 -7.09 3.32 -2.35
CA SER A 51 -7.98 2.48 -3.16
C SER A 51 -8.00 1.03 -2.67
N GLY A 52 -6.85 0.46 -2.33
CA GLY A 52 -6.77 -0.87 -1.71
C GLY A 52 -7.49 -0.92 -0.35
N LEU A 53 -7.31 0.09 0.49
CA LEU A 53 -7.99 0.22 1.77
C LEU A 53 -9.50 0.29 1.61
N LYS A 54 -10.00 1.06 0.64
CA LYS A 54 -11.43 1.16 0.34
C LYS A 54 -12.03 -0.20 -0.03
N LYS A 55 -11.35 -0.99 -0.87
CA LYS A 55 -11.81 -2.33 -1.23
C LYS A 55 -11.93 -3.25 -0.02
N VAL A 56 -10.94 -3.25 0.88
CA VAL A 56 -10.98 -4.05 2.11
C VAL A 56 -12.09 -3.57 3.06
N TYR A 57 -12.25 -2.26 3.18
CA TYR A 57 -13.30 -1.63 3.98
C TYR A 57 -14.71 -2.02 3.48
N ASP A 58 -14.96 -1.94 2.18
CA ASP A 58 -16.23 -2.34 1.58
C ASP A 58 -16.52 -3.82 1.75
N TYR A 59 -15.49 -4.66 1.54
CA TYR A 59 -15.60 -6.09 1.72
C TYR A 59 -16.02 -6.46 3.16
N TYR A 60 -15.42 -5.80 4.16
CA TYR A 60 -15.81 -5.94 5.57
C TYR A 60 -17.24 -5.47 5.83
N HIS A 61 -17.63 -4.31 5.31
CA HIS A 61 -18.96 -3.76 5.52
C HIS A 61 -20.08 -4.52 4.80
N ALA A 62 -19.76 -5.30 3.77
CA ALA A 62 -20.67 -6.26 3.17
C ALA A 62 -20.89 -7.52 4.02
N GLY A 63 -20.19 -7.66 5.16
CA GLY A 63 -20.32 -8.79 6.08
C GLY A 63 -19.48 -10.01 5.71
N ASN A 64 -18.52 -9.86 4.78
CA ASN A 64 -17.66 -10.95 4.37
C ASN A 64 -16.57 -11.25 5.41
N ASP A 65 -16.10 -12.51 5.45
CA ASP A 65 -15.05 -12.92 6.37
C ASP A 65 -13.67 -12.49 5.89
N LEU A 66 -13.08 -11.50 6.56
CA LEU A 66 -11.70 -11.07 6.29
C LEU A 66 -10.64 -12.12 6.66
N SER A 67 -10.97 -13.12 7.49
CA SER A 67 -10.01 -14.10 7.97
C SER A 67 -9.44 -14.95 6.83
N ILE A 68 -10.20 -15.14 5.74
CA ILE A 68 -9.76 -15.87 4.55
C ILE A 68 -8.48 -15.28 3.94
N LEU A 69 -8.30 -13.95 4.07
CA LEU A 69 -7.11 -13.24 3.57
C LEU A 69 -5.85 -13.61 4.38
N LEU A 70 -6.01 -14.16 5.59
CA LEU A 70 -4.93 -14.60 6.48
C LEU A 70 -4.45 -16.03 6.19
N THR A 71 -5.04 -16.71 5.20
CA THR A 71 -4.58 -18.04 4.73
C THR A 71 -3.16 -17.98 4.14
N GLY A 72 -2.64 -16.78 3.86
CA GLY A 72 -1.29 -16.53 3.37
C GLY A 72 -1.15 -15.11 2.84
N LYS A 73 -0.60 -14.96 1.63
CA LYS A 73 -0.59 -13.68 0.88
C LYS A 73 -1.75 -13.66 -0.11
N VAL A 74 -2.97 -13.73 0.39
CA VAL A 74 -4.18 -13.76 -0.45
C VAL A 74 -4.68 -12.33 -0.65
N ALA A 75 -4.92 -11.97 -1.90
CA ALA A 75 -5.60 -10.72 -2.27
C ALA A 75 -7.12 -10.98 -2.40
N LEU A 76 -7.93 -9.94 -2.25
CA LEU A 76 -9.40 -10.02 -2.39
C LEU A 76 -9.85 -10.66 -3.71
N GLU A 77 -9.10 -10.44 -4.79
CA GLU A 77 -9.36 -10.99 -6.13
C GLU A 77 -9.21 -12.52 -6.20
N TYR A 78 -8.64 -13.14 -5.16
CA TYR A 78 -8.36 -14.56 -5.08
C TYR A 78 -9.16 -15.29 -3.97
N VAL A 79 -10.18 -14.65 -3.38
CA VAL A 79 -10.98 -15.23 -2.30
C VAL A 79 -11.64 -16.53 -2.73
N ASP A 80 -12.41 -16.51 -3.83
CA ASP A 80 -13.13 -17.69 -4.32
C ASP A 80 -12.18 -18.87 -4.62
N GLN A 81 -10.99 -18.57 -5.14
CA GLN A 81 -9.98 -19.56 -5.47
C GLN A 81 -9.38 -20.18 -4.21
N ILE A 82 -9.06 -19.38 -3.18
CA ILE A 82 -8.51 -19.94 -1.94
C ILE A 82 -9.56 -20.74 -1.17
N GLU A 83 -10.82 -20.31 -1.18
CA GLU A 83 -11.94 -21.07 -0.60
C GLU A 83 -12.09 -22.44 -1.27
N ALA A 84 -12.12 -22.46 -2.61
CA ALA A 84 -12.18 -23.71 -3.37
C ALA A 84 -10.96 -24.63 -3.12
N LEU A 85 -9.77 -24.07 -2.88
CA LEU A 85 -8.58 -24.85 -2.54
C LEU A 85 -8.67 -25.43 -1.12
N ILE A 86 -9.24 -24.68 -0.17
CA ILE A 86 -9.48 -25.16 1.20
C ILE A 86 -10.51 -26.29 1.18
N GLU A 87 -11.63 -26.12 0.47
CA GLU A 87 -12.67 -27.15 0.35
C GLU A 87 -12.14 -28.47 -0.23
N LYS A 88 -11.21 -28.39 -1.17
CA LYS A 88 -10.57 -29.55 -1.80
C LYS A 88 -9.41 -30.15 -0.98
N GLY A 89 -9.05 -29.53 0.15
CA GLY A 89 -7.92 -29.95 0.99
C GLY A 89 -6.54 -29.62 0.41
N TYR A 90 -6.46 -28.75 -0.59
CA TYR A 90 -5.18 -28.29 -1.17
C TYR A 90 -4.59 -27.08 -0.46
N ALA A 91 -5.39 -26.37 0.34
CA ALA A 91 -4.95 -25.31 1.22
C ALA A 91 -5.47 -25.56 2.65
N VAL A 92 -4.75 -25.05 3.64
CA VAL A 92 -5.14 -25.14 5.05
C VAL A 92 -5.80 -23.81 5.45
N PRO A 93 -6.94 -23.82 6.16
CA PRO A 93 -7.56 -22.58 6.63
C PRO A 93 -6.62 -21.77 7.54
N PRO A 94 -6.88 -20.46 7.72
CA PRO A 94 -6.02 -19.57 8.49
C PRO A 94 -5.85 -20.08 9.94
N LYS A 95 -4.65 -20.55 10.26
CA LYS A 95 -4.34 -21.13 11.59
C LYS A 95 -4.29 -20.10 12.71
N HIS A 96 -3.87 -18.88 12.37
CA HIS A 96 -3.67 -17.80 13.34
C HIS A 96 -4.55 -16.62 12.96
N GLN A 97 -5.57 -16.36 13.77
CA GLN A 97 -6.41 -15.18 13.62
C GLN A 97 -6.01 -14.13 14.65
N SER A 98 -5.76 -12.90 14.19
CA SER A 98 -5.56 -11.77 15.10
C SER A 98 -6.88 -11.39 15.77
N THR A 99 -6.83 -11.04 17.05
CA THR A 99 -7.99 -10.54 17.80
C THR A 99 -8.59 -9.28 17.18
N THR A 100 -7.80 -8.51 16.43
CA THR A 100 -8.24 -7.30 15.72
C THR A 100 -9.32 -7.57 14.67
N PHE A 101 -9.44 -8.80 14.14
CA PHE A 101 -10.46 -9.16 13.15
C PHE A 101 -11.78 -9.64 13.78
N LYS A 102 -11.81 -9.87 15.10
CA LYS A 102 -13.01 -10.36 15.79
C LYS A 102 -14.04 -9.25 16.03
N GLU A 103 -13.56 -8.06 16.37
CA GLU A 103 -14.42 -6.94 16.72
C GLU A 103 -13.77 -5.61 16.33
N ASN A 104 -14.56 -4.74 15.72
CA ASN A 104 -14.15 -3.37 15.44
C ASN A 104 -14.49 -2.47 16.63
N ASN A 105 -13.48 -2.15 17.43
CA ASN A 105 -13.59 -1.26 18.59
C ASN A 105 -13.35 0.23 18.26
N ASN A 106 -13.42 0.62 16.98
CA ASN A 106 -13.22 2.02 16.58
C ASN A 106 -14.39 2.89 17.05
N THR A 107 -14.12 3.81 17.98
CA THR A 107 -15.08 4.82 18.45
C THR A 107 -14.87 6.18 17.78
N ASN A 108 -13.83 6.33 16.94
CA ASN A 108 -13.47 7.60 16.34
C ASN A 108 -14.33 7.90 15.10
N LYS A 109 -15.28 8.83 15.28
CA LYS A 109 -16.21 9.29 14.23
C LYS A 109 -15.51 9.98 13.06
N THR A 110 -14.38 10.63 13.29
CA THR A 110 -13.61 11.28 12.22
C THR A 110 -12.97 10.25 11.30
N VAL A 111 -12.37 9.19 11.87
CA VAL A 111 -11.80 8.09 11.09
C VAL A 111 -12.89 7.37 10.30
N ASP A 112 -14.03 7.08 10.93
CA ASP A 112 -15.18 6.46 10.28
C ASP A 112 -15.70 7.31 9.10
N PHE A 113 -15.85 8.63 9.31
CA PHE A 113 -16.21 9.56 8.25
C PHE A 113 -15.22 9.56 7.09
N ILE A 114 -13.91 9.58 7.37
CA ILE A 114 -12.86 9.54 6.33
C ILE A 114 -12.98 8.25 5.51
N LEU A 115 -13.06 7.10 6.17
CA LEU A 115 -13.12 5.79 5.50
C LEU A 115 -14.37 5.64 4.62
N LYS A 116 -15.53 6.10 5.11
CA LYS A 116 -16.79 6.13 4.34
C LYS A 116 -16.72 7.06 3.13
N SER A 117 -15.92 8.12 3.22
CA SER A 117 -15.80 9.14 2.17
C SER A 117 -14.71 8.83 1.14
N LEU A 118 -13.90 7.78 1.35
CA LEU A 118 -12.97 7.29 0.34
C LEU A 118 -13.76 6.84 -0.90
N LYS A 119 -13.26 7.18 -2.10
CA LYS A 119 -13.84 6.78 -3.38
C LYS A 119 -13.12 5.56 -3.94
#